data_AF-A0A951JIX1-F1
#
_entry.id   AF-A0A951JIX1-F1
#
_cell.length_a   1.000
_cell.length_b   1.000
_cell.length_c   1.000
_cell.angle_alpha   90.00
_cell.angle_beta   90.00
_cell.angle_gamma   90.00
#
_symmetry.space_group_name_H-M   'P 1'
#
loop_
_entity.id
_entity.type
_entity.pdbx_description
1 polymer ?
#
loop_
_entity_poly.entity_id
_entity_poly.type
_entity_poly.pdbx_seq_one_letter_code
_entity_poly.pdbx_strand_id
1 'polypeptide(L)'
;MAETVGSLADKLSIVELKIYHMQEQADRADADAEFRARCLDRLSVLRAQRDDLAEELTTLLADVASGRVVPKVYRQFKMYNDPQYRAPS
;
A
#
# COMPACT_ATOMS: atom_id res chain seq x y z
N MET A 1 -1.19 10.74 -10.21
CA MET A 1 -0.93 10.71 -8.75
C MET A 1 0.43 10.03 -8.60
N ALA A 2 1.42 10.68 -7.99
CA ALA A 2 2.73 10.05 -7.82
C ALA A 2 2.63 9.02 -6.69
N GLU A 3 3.12 7.80 -6.93
CA GLU A 3 3.22 6.76 -5.91
C GLU A 3 4.24 7.21 -4.86
N THR A 4 3.91 7.03 -3.58
CA THR A 4 4.83 7.26 -2.47
C THR A 4 5.14 5.93 -1.79
N VAL A 5 6.26 5.87 -1.06
CA VAL A 5 6.61 4.69 -0.24
C VAL A 5 5.45 4.26 0.65
N GLY A 6 4.75 5.22 1.28
CA GLY A 6 3.57 4.94 2.09
C GLY A 6 2.39 4.40 1.27
N SER A 7 2.07 5.02 0.13
CA SER A 7 1.01 4.55 -0.76
C SER A 7 1.25 3.12 -1.25
N LEU A 8 2.48 2.77 -1.60
CA LEU A 8 2.84 1.42 -2.04
C LEU A 8 2.75 0.41 -0.89
N ALA A 9 3.21 0.77 0.31
CA ALA A 9 3.08 -0.08 1.50
C ALA A 9 1.62 -0.34 1.88
N ASP A 10 0.75 0.68 1.78
CA ASP A 10 -0.68 0.54 2.03
C ASP A 10 -1.34 -0.40 1.02
N LYS A 11 -1.05 -0.22 -0.28
CA LYS A 11 -1.53 -1.11 -1.35
C LYS A 11 -1.07 -2.55 -1.15
N LEU A 12 0.21 -2.75 -0.82
CA LEU A 12 0.78 -4.06 -0.59
C LEU A 12 0.07 -4.77 0.58
N SER A 13 -0.15 -4.05 1.68
CA SER A 13 -0.87 -4.56 2.86
C SER A 13 -2.30 -5.00 2.51
N ILE A 14 -3.01 -4.22 1.68
CA ILE A 14 -4.36 -4.58 1.20
C ILE A 14 -4.32 -5.83 0.32
N VAL A 15 -3.33 -5.95 -0.58
CA VAL A 15 -3.21 -7.11 -1.47
C VAL A 15 -2.90 -8.38 -0.68
N GLU A 16 -1.99 -8.33 0.31
CA GLU A 16 -1.68 -9.47 1.17
C GLU A 16 -2.93 -9.96 1.95
N LEU A 17 -3.75 -9.05 2.48
CA LEU A 17 -5.03 -9.42 3.11
C LEU A 17 -5.99 -10.10 2.13
N LYS A 18 -6.06 -9.64 0.88
CA LYS A 18 -6.88 -10.28 -0.16
C LYS A 18 -6.35 -11.68 -0.49
N ILE A 19 -5.03 -11.86 -0.59
CA ILE A 19 -4.41 -13.16 -0.82
C ILE A 19 -4.76 -14.11 0.33
N TYR A 20 -4.58 -13.68 1.57
CA TYR A 20 -4.90 -14.47 2.76
C TYR A 20 -6.35 -14.98 2.73
N HIS A 21 -7.33 -14.08 2.59
CA HIS A 21 -8.74 -14.48 2.58
C HIS A 21 -9.14 -15.28 1.33
N MET A 22 -8.53 -15.02 0.17
CA MET A 22 -8.80 -15.82 -1.03
C MET A 22 -8.28 -17.25 -0.87
N GLN A 23 -7.15 -17.42 -0.19
CA GLN A 23 -6.60 -18.73 0.15
C GLN A 23 -7.53 -19.47 1.13
N GLU A 24 -8.02 -18.80 2.17
CA GLU A 24 -9.04 -19.37 3.08
C GLU A 24 -10.28 -19.84 2.31
N GLN A 25 -10.76 -19.08 1.31
CA GLN A 25 -11.89 -19.51 0.49
C GLN A 25 -11.57 -20.72 -0.39
N ALA A 26 -10.38 -20.79 -0.98
CA ALA A 26 -9.96 -21.92 -1.80
C ALA A 26 -9.86 -23.23 -0.98
N ASP A 27 -9.45 -23.11 0.28
CA ASP A 27 -9.17 -24.23 1.19
C ASP A 27 -10.40 -24.73 1.95
N ARG A 28 -11.55 -24.06 1.79
CA ARG A 28 -12.84 -24.52 2.35
C ARG A 28 -13.14 -25.96 1.95
N ALA A 29 -13.57 -26.75 2.95
CA ALA A 29 -13.91 -28.16 2.76
C ALA A 29 -15.22 -28.36 1.98
N ASP A 30 -16.10 -27.36 2.00
CA ASP A 30 -17.39 -27.35 1.30
C ASP A 30 -17.33 -26.70 -0.09
N ALA A 31 -16.15 -26.24 -0.52
CA ALA A 31 -15.96 -25.68 -1.84
C ALA A 31 -15.92 -26.78 -2.91
N ASP A 32 -16.70 -26.61 -3.98
CA ASP A 32 -16.60 -27.45 -5.16
C ASP A 32 -15.32 -27.15 -5.97
N ALA A 33 -15.01 -28.04 -6.92
CA ALA A 33 -13.81 -27.95 -7.74
C ALA A 33 -13.80 -26.70 -8.64
N GLU A 34 -14.94 -26.24 -9.13
CA GLU A 34 -15.05 -25.07 -10.00
C GLU A 34 -14.78 -23.78 -9.21
N PHE A 35 -15.38 -23.66 -8.02
CA PHE A 35 -15.14 -22.56 -7.09
C PHE A 35 -13.67 -22.50 -6.69
N ARG A 36 -13.07 -23.65 -6.33
CA ARG A 36 -11.64 -23.72 -5.98
C ARG A 36 -10.77 -23.28 -7.14
N ALA A 37 -11.03 -23.73 -8.36
CA ALA A 37 -10.28 -23.30 -9.55
C ALA A 37 -10.35 -21.78 -9.74
N ARG A 38 -11.55 -21.18 -9.64
CA ARG A 38 -11.73 -19.73 -9.74
C ARG A 38 -11.00 -18.95 -8.64
N CYS A 39 -10.95 -19.47 -7.42
CA CYS A 39 -10.18 -18.88 -6.33
C CYS A 39 -8.68 -18.94 -6.60
N LEU A 40 -8.17 -20.06 -7.12
CA LEU A 40 -6.76 -20.22 -7.48
C LEU A 40 -6.34 -19.30 -8.62
N ASP A 41 -7.19 -19.12 -9.64
CA ASP A 41 -6.94 -18.16 -10.73
C ASP A 41 -6.84 -16.73 -10.20
N ARG A 42 -7.75 -16.35 -9.30
CA ARG A 42 -7.71 -15.03 -8.63
C ARG A 42 -6.47 -14.86 -7.75
N LEU A 43 -6.07 -15.91 -7.03
CA LEU A 43 -4.83 -15.92 -6.23
C LEU A 43 -3.61 -15.68 -7.11
N SER A 44 -3.56 -16.27 -8.29
CA SER A 44 -2.46 -16.06 -9.24
C SER A 44 -2.32 -14.59 -9.61
N VAL A 45 -3.44 -13.94 -9.96
CA VAL A 45 -3.46 -12.50 -10.29
C VAL A 45 -3.08 -11.64 -9.09
N LEU A 46 -3.59 -11.95 -7.89
CA LEU A 46 -3.25 -11.19 -6.68
C LEU A 46 -1.77 -11.32 -6.31
N ARG A 47 -1.16 -12.50 -6.49
CA ARG A 47 0.26 -12.73 -6.26
C ARG A 47 1.12 -11.96 -7.26
N ALA A 48 0.76 -11.96 -8.54
CA ALA A 48 1.44 -11.14 -9.54
C ALA A 48 1.38 -9.65 -9.17
N GLN A 49 0.19 -9.14 -8.81
CA GLN A 49 0.03 -7.75 -8.38
C GLN A 49 0.89 -7.42 -7.14
N ARG A 50 0.99 -8.35 -6.20
CA ARG A 50 1.81 -8.21 -4.99
C ARG A 50 3.29 -8.15 -5.33
N ASP A 51 3.75 -8.99 -6.25
CA ASP A 51 5.15 -9.03 -6.71
C ASP A 51 5.51 -7.72 -7.44
N ASP A 52 4.64 -7.24 -8.34
CA ASP A 52 4.82 -5.96 -9.06
C ASP A 52 4.93 -4.77 -8.09
N LEU A 53 4.04 -4.71 -7.08
CA LEU A 53 4.07 -3.66 -6.05
C LEU A 53 5.34 -3.73 -5.19
N ALA A 54 5.82 -4.93 -4.88
CA ALA A 54 7.05 -5.12 -4.11
C ALA A 54 8.29 -4.67 -4.91
N GLU A 55 8.33 -4.95 -6.21
CA GLU A 55 9.38 -4.46 -7.11
C GLU A 55 9.36 -2.93 -7.23
N GLU A 56 8.17 -2.34 -7.39
CA GLU A 56 8.01 -0.88 -7.46
C GLU A 56 8.46 -0.20 -6.16
N LEU A 57 8.05 -0.75 -5.00
CA LEU A 57 8.48 -0.25 -3.70
C LEU A 57 9.99 -0.36 -3.52
N THR A 58 10.58 -1.49 -3.90
CA THR A 58 12.03 -1.72 -3.81
C THR A 58 12.80 -0.72 -4.68
N THR A 59 12.34 -0.50 -5.90
CA THR A 59 12.92 0.46 -6.84
C THR A 59 12.84 1.89 -6.28
N LEU A 60 11.66 2.29 -5.78
CA LEU A 60 11.46 3.61 -5.20
C LEU A 60 12.34 3.83 -3.96
N LEU A 61 12.48 2.82 -3.10
CA LEU A 61 13.36 2.89 -1.93
C LEU A 61 14.83 3.03 -2.36
N ALA A 62 15.27 2.29 -3.37
CA ALA A 62 16.62 2.41 -3.91
C ALA A 62 16.89 3.80 -4.52
N ASP A 63 15.92 4.35 -5.25
CA ASP A 63 16.00 5.69 -5.83
C ASP A 63 16.04 6.79 -4.76
N VAL A 64 15.29 6.62 -3.66
CA VAL A 64 15.33 7.51 -2.50
C VAL A 64 16.69 7.41 -1.81
N ALA A 65 17.19 6.19 -1.57
CA ALA A 65 18.48 5.96 -0.92
C ALA A 65 19.65 6.53 -1.74
N SER A 66 19.58 6.46 -3.08
CA SER A 66 20.59 7.03 -3.97
C SER A 66 20.44 8.53 -4.21
N GLY A 67 19.41 9.18 -3.66
CA GLY A 67 19.11 10.59 -3.88
C GLY A 67 18.58 10.93 -5.27
N ARG A 68 18.19 9.93 -6.08
CA ARG A 68 17.54 10.15 -7.39
C ARG A 68 16.12 10.68 -7.21
N VAL A 69 15.45 10.20 -6.17
CA VAL A 69 14.14 10.70 -5.72
C VAL A 69 14.31 11.33 -4.35
N VAL A 70 13.93 12.61 -4.22
CA VAL A 70 13.97 13.31 -2.94
C VAL A 70 12.54 13.63 -2.51
N PRO A 71 12.00 12.96 -1.48
CA PRO A 71 10.66 13.25 -0.97
C PRO A 71 10.58 14.68 -0.44
N LYS A 72 9.55 15.42 -0.84
CA LYS A 72 9.31 16.77 -0.31
C LYS A 72 8.65 16.67 1.06
N VAL A 73 9.32 17.22 2.08
CA VAL A 73 8.77 17.31 3.44
C VAL A 73 8.10 18.67 3.60
N TYR A 74 6.77 18.68 3.64
CA TYR A 74 6.00 19.87 3.95
C TYR A 74 5.69 19.91 5.45
N ARG A 75 6.03 21.03 6.10
CA ARG A 75 5.62 21.29 7.48
C ARG A 75 4.28 22.03 7.48
N GLN A 76 3.37 21.62 8.35
CA GLN A 76 2.14 22.39 8.56
C GLN A 76 2.50 23.70 9.29
N PHE A 77 2.21 24.83 8.66
CA PHE A 77 2.30 26.14 9.30
C PHE A 77 0.94 26.44 9.95
N LYS A 78 0.87 26.36 11.28
CA LYS A 78 -0.33 26.73 12.05
C LYS A 78 -0.09 28.08 12.71
N MET A 79 -0.91 29.08 12.39
CA MET A 79 -0.84 30.44 12.97
C MET A 79 -1.48 30.56 14.36
N TYR A 80 -2.25 29.54 14.80
CA TYR A 80 -3.05 29.62 16.04
C TYR A 80 -2.23 29.74 17.34
N ASN A 81 -0.91 29.51 17.29
CA ASN A 81 -0.01 29.66 18.43
C ASN A 81 0.86 30.91 18.39
N ASP A 82 0.71 31.75 17.37
CA ASP A 82 1.47 32.99 17.29
C ASP A 82 0.87 34.02 18.26
N PRO A 83 1.64 34.51 19.26
CA PRO A 83 1.17 35.52 20.20
C PRO A 83 0.67 36.79 19.51
N GLN A 84 1.12 37.11 18.29
CA GLN A 84 0.70 38.29 17.54
C GLN A 84 -0.78 38.27 17.11
N TYR A 85 -1.40 37.08 17.06
CA TYR A 85 -2.82 36.90 16.73
C TYR A 85 -3.71 36.64 17.94
N ARG A 86 -3.16 36.72 19.17
CA ARG A 86 -3.96 36.71 20.40
C ARG A 86 -4.44 38.14 20.67
N ALA A 87 -5.76 38.37 20.60
CA ALA A 87 -6.34 39.65 21.00
C ALA A 87 -5.99 39.94 22.48
N PRO A 88 -5.61 41.19 22.84
CA PRO A 88 -5.34 41.53 24.23
C PRO A 88 -6.63 41.38 25.05
N SER A 89 -6.53 40.63 26.15
CA SER A 89 -7.57 40.45 27.17
C SER A 89 -7.74 41.70 28.02
#